data_AF-A0A0L0V7F7-F1
#
_entry.id   AF-A0A0L0V7F7-F1
#
_cell.length_a   1.000
_cell.length_b   1.000
_cell.length_c   1.000
_cell.angle_alpha   90.00
_cell.angle_beta   90.00
_cell.angle_gamma   90.00
#
_symmetry.space_group_name_H-M   'P 1'
#
loop_
_entity.id
_entity.type
_entity.pdbx_description
1 polymer ?
#
loop_
_entity_poly.entity_id
_entity_poly.type
_entity_poly.pdbx_seq_one_letter_code
_entity_poly.pdbx_strand_id
1 'polypeptide(L)'
;MMKNPGVIAINQDELGKSITLRRRYPNDMDIWSGPLKDGSTVAVIINWADTTGQKLIQLSDMGFESARIRDVRTGNDLGPMSKTFTQNIPKHGSVILRLSETKEIPKRNFVRFAAEKAEVVSPAHLKQVGDIKVAAGIESEGKGSVVWKDIPGGQNGPVLVSFDYINADLPWSNKDHSKLNFKRAAVMINDDPNLKFQVHFPITGYTWGDVYQGFLVSLPLPNAKNTIRIVGLDHSAPDFAALSVEVPAAPAATTPKP
;
A
#
# COMPACT_ATOMS: atom_id res chain seq x y z
N MET A 1 -26.76 -12.17 -5.80
CA MET A 1 -25.32 -11.94 -5.59
C MET A 1 -24.63 -13.11 -4.88
N MET A 2 -25.17 -13.65 -3.76
CA MET A 2 -24.53 -14.70 -2.95
C MET A 2 -24.24 -16.04 -3.65
N LYS A 3 -24.91 -16.34 -4.76
CA LYS A 3 -24.78 -17.61 -5.49
C LYS A 3 -23.83 -17.55 -6.70
N ASN A 4 -23.00 -16.51 -6.82
CA ASN A 4 -22.08 -16.42 -7.96
C ASN A 4 -21.02 -17.53 -7.87
N PRO A 5 -20.97 -18.48 -8.81
CA PRO A 5 -20.10 -19.64 -8.70
C PRO A 5 -18.61 -19.29 -8.79
N GLY A 6 -18.24 -18.28 -9.60
CA GLY A 6 -16.85 -17.83 -9.70
C GLY A 6 -16.33 -17.21 -8.40
N VAL A 7 -17.16 -16.41 -7.74
CA VAL A 7 -16.83 -15.82 -6.44
C VAL A 7 -16.76 -16.88 -5.34
N ILE A 8 -17.70 -17.84 -5.34
CA ILE A 8 -17.68 -18.96 -4.39
C ILE A 8 -16.43 -19.81 -4.60
N ALA A 9 -16.05 -20.10 -5.84
CA ALA A 9 -14.87 -20.91 -6.15
C ALA A 9 -13.57 -20.28 -5.60
N ILE A 10 -13.44 -18.95 -5.65
CA ILE A 10 -12.31 -18.25 -5.03
C ILE A 10 -12.37 -18.36 -3.50
N ASN A 11 -13.54 -18.13 -2.91
CA ASN A 11 -13.72 -18.25 -1.46
C ASN A 11 -13.49 -19.68 -0.93
N GLN A 12 -13.68 -20.68 -1.79
CA GLN A 12 -13.48 -22.10 -1.48
C GLN A 12 -12.21 -22.67 -2.14
N ASP A 13 -11.30 -21.81 -2.57
CA ASP A 13 -10.04 -22.27 -3.16
C ASP A 13 -9.24 -23.06 -2.12
N GLU A 14 -8.83 -24.26 -2.50
CA GLU A 14 -8.17 -25.22 -1.62
C GLU A 14 -6.80 -24.75 -1.10
N LEU A 15 -6.18 -23.73 -1.72
CA LEU A 15 -4.94 -23.15 -1.19
C LEU A 15 -5.18 -22.46 0.16
N GLY A 16 -6.42 -22.03 0.44
CA GLY A 16 -6.83 -21.46 1.72
C GLY A 16 -6.10 -20.16 2.08
N LYS A 17 -5.46 -19.49 1.11
CA LYS A 17 -4.70 -18.27 1.33
C LYS A 17 -5.57 -17.03 1.17
N SER A 18 -5.55 -16.16 2.17
CA SER A 18 -6.16 -14.84 2.06
C SER A 18 -5.37 -13.94 1.10
N ILE A 19 -6.10 -13.08 0.38
CA ILE A 19 -5.48 -11.98 -0.37
C ILE A 19 -4.88 -10.95 0.59
N THR A 20 -3.86 -10.24 0.13
CA THR A 20 -3.21 -9.15 0.87
C THR A 20 -3.33 -7.84 0.12
N LEU A 21 -3.35 -6.72 0.84
CA LEU A 21 -3.27 -5.41 0.20
C LEU A 21 -1.91 -5.29 -0.48
N ARG A 22 -1.92 -5.03 -1.78
CA ARG A 22 -0.70 -4.90 -2.58
C ARG A 22 -0.32 -3.46 -2.81
N ARG A 23 -1.31 -2.57 -2.96
CA ARG A 23 -1.08 -1.15 -3.15
C ARG A 23 -2.30 -0.33 -2.75
N ARG A 24 -2.05 0.75 -2.03
CA ARG A 24 -3.02 1.81 -1.75
C ARG A 24 -2.74 3.05 -2.58
N TYR A 25 -3.75 3.51 -3.30
CA TYR A 25 -3.81 4.83 -3.93
C TYR A 25 -4.73 5.70 -3.07
N PRO A 26 -4.17 6.60 -2.23
CA PRO A 26 -4.96 7.40 -1.30
C PRO A 26 -6.15 8.09 -1.98
N ASN A 27 -7.34 7.96 -1.40
CA ASN A 27 -8.61 8.52 -1.90
C ASN A 27 -9.06 8.06 -3.31
N ASP A 28 -8.42 7.04 -3.88
CA ASP A 28 -8.69 6.59 -5.25
C ASP A 28 -9.09 5.11 -5.32
N MET A 29 -8.16 4.21 -5.01
CA MET A 29 -8.40 2.77 -5.06
C MET A 29 -7.43 1.96 -4.19
N ASP A 30 -7.86 0.76 -3.82
CA ASP A 30 -6.97 -0.27 -3.26
C ASP A 30 -6.93 -1.47 -4.20
N ILE A 31 -5.74 -2.07 -4.31
CA ILE A 31 -5.52 -3.33 -5.03
C ILE A 31 -5.13 -4.39 -4.02
N TRP A 32 -5.93 -5.45 -3.97
CA TRP A 32 -5.70 -6.65 -3.18
C TRP A 32 -5.42 -7.81 -4.11
N SER A 33 -4.48 -8.68 -3.79
CA SER A 33 -4.27 -9.90 -4.57
C SER A 33 -3.70 -11.05 -3.75
N GLY A 34 -3.87 -12.25 -4.27
CA GLY A 34 -3.33 -13.47 -3.68
C GLY A 34 -3.38 -14.65 -4.66
N PRO A 35 -2.51 -15.65 -4.47
CA PRO A 35 -2.47 -16.83 -5.32
C PRO A 35 -3.69 -17.74 -5.08
N LEU A 36 -4.06 -18.51 -6.10
CA LEU A 36 -5.00 -19.61 -6.05
C LEU A 36 -4.27 -20.94 -6.27
N LYS A 37 -4.89 -22.06 -5.88
CA LYS A 37 -4.26 -23.40 -5.97
C LYS A 37 -3.79 -23.76 -7.37
N ASP A 38 -4.52 -23.35 -8.40
CA ASP A 38 -4.23 -23.67 -9.79
C ASP A 38 -3.08 -22.86 -10.41
N GLY A 39 -2.41 -22.01 -9.61
CA GLY A 39 -1.33 -21.13 -10.05
C GLY A 39 -1.81 -19.79 -10.63
N SER A 40 -3.12 -19.59 -10.79
CA SER A 40 -3.66 -18.27 -11.12
C SER A 40 -3.64 -17.34 -9.90
N THR A 41 -3.84 -16.04 -10.12
CA THR A 41 -3.93 -15.04 -9.06
C THR A 41 -5.31 -14.41 -9.08
N VAL A 42 -5.94 -14.30 -7.90
CA VAL A 42 -7.13 -13.44 -7.75
C VAL A 42 -6.69 -12.03 -7.40
N ALA A 43 -7.37 -11.05 -7.98
CA ALA A 43 -7.26 -9.66 -7.57
C ALA A 43 -8.63 -9.05 -7.28
N VAL A 44 -8.70 -8.21 -6.26
CA VAL A 44 -9.87 -7.40 -5.92
C VAL A 44 -9.44 -5.94 -5.95
N ILE A 45 -10.13 -5.15 -6.76
CA ILE A 45 -9.85 -3.72 -6.91
C ILE A 45 -11.07 -2.98 -6.41
N ILE A 46 -10.86 -2.12 -5.41
CA ILE A 46 -11.92 -1.36 -4.73
C ILE A 46 -11.75 0.10 -5.11
N ASN A 47 -12.80 0.72 -5.65
CA ASN A 47 -12.84 2.16 -5.89
C ASN A 47 -13.26 2.85 -4.59
N TRP A 48 -12.35 3.60 -3.97
CA TRP A 48 -12.66 4.37 -2.75
C TRP A 48 -13.16 5.79 -3.04
N ALA A 49 -13.02 6.27 -4.27
CA ALA A 49 -13.47 7.60 -4.65
C ALA A 49 -15.00 7.72 -4.63
N ASP A 50 -15.47 8.94 -4.36
CA ASP A 50 -16.89 9.32 -4.38
C ASP A 50 -17.50 9.39 -5.80
N THR A 51 -16.68 9.07 -6.82
CA THR A 51 -17.05 9.12 -8.24
C THR A 51 -16.89 7.75 -8.91
N THR A 52 -17.81 7.44 -9.81
CA THR A 52 -17.63 6.36 -10.78
C THR A 52 -16.58 6.81 -11.78
N GLY A 53 -15.60 5.96 -12.07
CA GLY A 53 -14.53 6.34 -12.98
C GLY A 53 -13.78 5.17 -13.57
N GLN A 54 -13.07 5.46 -14.66
CA GLN A 54 -12.11 4.57 -15.25
C GLN A 54 -10.86 4.54 -14.36
N LYS A 55 -10.53 3.36 -13.82
CA LYS A 55 -9.31 3.15 -13.04
C LYS A 55 -8.22 2.61 -13.95
N LEU A 56 -7.07 3.28 -13.98
CA LEU A 56 -5.86 2.77 -14.64
C LEU A 56 -5.12 1.84 -13.69
N ILE A 57 -5.11 0.56 -14.00
CA ILE A 57 -4.57 -0.49 -13.12
C ILE A 57 -3.23 -0.96 -13.68
N GLN A 58 -2.19 -0.91 -12.85
CA GLN A 58 -0.86 -1.42 -13.19
C GLN A 58 -0.78 -2.91 -12.82
N LEU A 59 -0.45 -3.78 -13.77
CA LEU A 59 -0.24 -5.21 -13.50
C LEU A 59 0.91 -5.46 -12.53
N SER A 60 1.89 -4.55 -12.51
CA SER A 60 3.01 -4.60 -11.58
C SER A 60 2.58 -4.49 -10.11
N ASP A 61 1.41 -3.91 -9.82
CA ASP A 61 0.83 -3.89 -8.46
C ASP A 61 0.44 -5.28 -7.98
N MET A 62 0.15 -6.20 -8.91
CA MET A 62 -0.13 -7.60 -8.62
C MET A 62 1.10 -8.50 -8.80
N GLY A 63 2.23 -7.93 -9.24
CA GLY A 63 3.51 -8.62 -9.45
C GLY A 63 3.77 -9.07 -10.88
N PHE A 64 2.99 -8.59 -11.87
CA PHE A 64 3.07 -9.10 -13.24
C PHE A 64 3.39 -8.00 -14.26
N GLU A 65 4.19 -8.35 -15.26
CA GLU A 65 4.39 -7.56 -16.48
C GLU A 65 3.21 -7.76 -17.44
N SER A 66 2.72 -8.99 -17.56
CA SER A 66 1.57 -9.35 -18.39
C SER A 66 0.73 -10.45 -17.74
N ALA A 67 -0.56 -10.49 -18.06
CA ALA A 67 -1.47 -11.55 -17.64
C ALA A 67 -2.69 -11.60 -18.58
N ARG A 68 -3.31 -12.77 -18.72
CA ARG A 68 -4.69 -12.88 -19.21
C ARG A 68 -5.65 -12.62 -18.07
N ILE A 69 -6.62 -11.72 -18.29
CA ILE A 69 -7.54 -11.26 -17.25
C ILE A 69 -8.96 -11.74 -17.54
N ARG A 70 -9.62 -12.29 -16.53
CA ARG A 70 -11.06 -12.62 -16.55
C ARG A 70 -11.78 -11.92 -15.41
N ASP A 71 -12.91 -11.29 -15.69
CA ASP A 71 -13.84 -10.81 -14.66
C ASP A 71 -14.58 -12.01 -14.06
N VAL A 72 -14.40 -12.22 -12.77
CA VAL A 72 -14.95 -13.36 -12.03
C VAL A 72 -16.46 -13.23 -11.86
N ARG A 73 -16.95 -12.00 -11.67
CA ARG A 73 -18.36 -11.77 -11.37
C ARG A 73 -19.22 -11.94 -12.62
N THR A 74 -18.76 -11.42 -13.76
CA THR A 74 -19.48 -11.52 -15.04
C THR A 74 -19.13 -12.78 -15.82
N GLY A 75 -17.96 -13.39 -15.55
CA GLY A 75 -17.41 -14.49 -16.34
C GLY A 75 -16.72 -14.04 -17.63
N ASN A 76 -16.73 -12.74 -17.92
CA ASN A 76 -16.18 -12.19 -19.15
C ASN A 76 -14.66 -12.32 -19.19
N ASP A 77 -14.15 -12.91 -20.26
CA ASP A 77 -12.72 -12.91 -20.57
C ASP A 77 -12.33 -11.56 -21.16
N LEU A 78 -11.48 -10.81 -20.48
CA LEU A 78 -10.98 -9.52 -20.92
C LEU A 78 -9.74 -9.68 -21.82
N GLY A 79 -9.19 -10.89 -21.93
CA GLY A 79 -8.06 -11.21 -22.79
C GLY A 79 -6.69 -10.88 -22.17
N PRO A 80 -5.61 -11.01 -22.96
CA PRO A 80 -4.25 -10.72 -22.54
C PRO A 80 -4.03 -9.21 -22.41
N MET A 81 -3.41 -8.80 -21.31
CA MET A 81 -3.02 -7.42 -21.01
C MET A 81 -1.53 -7.34 -20.69
N SER A 82 -0.90 -6.21 -21.00
CA SER A 82 0.52 -5.96 -20.74
C SER A 82 0.68 -4.58 -20.11
N LYS A 83 1.49 -4.51 -19.05
CA LYS A 83 1.78 -3.36 -18.18
C LYS A 83 0.56 -2.80 -17.45
N THR A 84 -0.46 -2.37 -18.17
CA THR A 84 -1.66 -1.71 -17.64
C THR A 84 -2.92 -2.19 -18.33
N PHE A 85 -4.05 -2.04 -17.66
CA PHE A 85 -5.37 -2.06 -18.28
C PHE A 85 -6.29 -1.06 -17.56
N THR A 86 -7.42 -0.74 -18.17
CA THR A 86 -8.41 0.15 -17.56
C THR A 86 -9.69 -0.60 -17.25
N GLN A 87 -10.34 -0.25 -16.15
CA GLN A 87 -11.65 -0.78 -15.80
C GLN A 87 -12.55 0.30 -15.22
N ASN A 88 -13.80 0.35 -15.69
CA ASN A 88 -14.80 1.22 -15.10
C ASN A 88 -15.33 0.58 -13.82
N ILE A 89 -15.09 1.24 -12.68
CA ILE A 89 -15.54 0.76 -11.37
C ILE A 89 -16.48 1.82 -10.78
N PRO A 90 -17.75 1.47 -10.46
CA PRO A 90 -18.69 2.38 -9.80
C PRO A 90 -18.09 3.01 -8.53
N LYS A 91 -18.58 4.19 -8.13
CA LYS A 91 -18.22 4.80 -6.83
C LYS A 91 -18.43 3.79 -5.69
N HIS A 92 -17.44 3.65 -4.81
CA HIS A 92 -17.43 2.64 -3.73
C HIS A 92 -17.64 1.19 -4.19
N GLY A 93 -17.51 0.93 -5.49
CA GLY A 93 -17.68 -0.37 -6.11
C GLY A 93 -16.38 -1.19 -6.10
N SER A 94 -16.50 -2.43 -6.56
CA SER A 94 -15.35 -3.32 -6.72
C SER A 94 -15.45 -4.21 -7.94
N VAL A 95 -14.30 -4.64 -8.45
CA VAL A 95 -14.18 -5.72 -9.44
C VAL A 95 -13.35 -6.86 -8.85
N ILE A 96 -13.71 -8.09 -9.22
CA ILE A 96 -12.98 -9.30 -8.85
C ILE A 96 -12.45 -9.90 -10.14
N LEU A 97 -11.13 -10.04 -10.24
CA LEU A 97 -10.43 -10.48 -11.42
C LEU A 97 -9.66 -11.77 -11.12
N ARG A 98 -9.55 -12.62 -12.12
CA ARG A 98 -8.63 -13.75 -12.16
C ARG A 98 -7.57 -13.47 -13.21
N LEU A 99 -6.31 -13.59 -12.82
CA LEU A 99 -5.15 -13.41 -13.66
C LEU A 99 -4.50 -14.79 -13.89
N SER A 100 -4.38 -15.17 -15.16
CA SER A 100 -3.70 -16.40 -15.60
C SER A 100 -2.65 -16.06 -16.66
N GLU A 101 -1.88 -17.05 -17.13
CA GLU A 101 -0.85 -16.86 -18.17
C GLU A 101 0.08 -15.68 -17.83
N THR A 102 0.53 -15.65 -16.58
CA THR A 102 1.24 -14.51 -16.02
C THR A 102 2.71 -14.51 -16.39
N LYS A 103 3.26 -13.31 -16.58
CA LYS A 103 4.70 -13.06 -16.64
C LYS A 103 5.05 -12.15 -15.49
N GLU A 104 5.92 -12.57 -14.58
CA GLU A 104 6.31 -11.79 -13.41
C GLU A 104 7.15 -10.57 -13.79
N ILE A 105 7.04 -9.48 -13.01
CA ILE A 105 7.99 -8.37 -13.10
C ILE A 105 9.32 -8.75 -12.44
N PRO A 106 10.44 -8.10 -12.81
CA PRO A 106 11.64 -8.12 -12.01
C PRO A 106 11.37 -7.63 -10.58
N LYS A 107 12.13 -8.14 -9.61
CA LYS A 107 12.03 -7.71 -8.22
C LYS A 107 12.28 -6.20 -8.11
N ARG A 108 11.35 -5.50 -7.45
CA ARG A 108 11.49 -4.07 -7.15
C ARG A 108 12.64 -3.82 -6.18
N ASN A 109 13.36 -2.72 -6.40
CA ASN A 109 14.44 -2.28 -5.53
C ASN A 109 13.94 -1.17 -4.62
N PHE A 110 14.21 -1.28 -3.33
CA PHE A 110 13.83 -0.29 -2.33
C PHE A 110 15.04 0.18 -1.55
N VAL A 111 15.10 1.49 -1.29
CA VAL A 111 16.06 2.08 -0.35
C VAL A 111 15.33 2.33 0.96
N ARG A 112 15.87 1.81 2.07
CA ARG A 112 15.25 1.84 3.39
C ARG A 112 15.78 2.98 4.26
N PHE A 113 14.86 3.65 4.96
CA PHE A 113 15.10 4.74 5.90
C PHE A 113 14.49 4.38 7.26
N ALA A 114 15.31 3.92 8.19
CA ALA A 114 14.88 3.58 9.56
C ALA A 114 14.36 4.80 10.32
N ALA A 115 13.48 4.60 11.30
CA ALA A 115 12.97 5.66 12.17
C ALA A 115 14.09 6.41 12.92
N GLU A 116 15.21 5.74 13.23
CA GLU A 116 16.38 6.37 13.87
C GLU A 116 17.04 7.46 13.02
N LYS A 117 16.83 7.43 11.70
CA LYS A 117 17.32 8.47 10.77
C LYS A 117 16.31 9.58 10.54
N ALA A 118 15.12 9.49 11.14
CA ALA A 118 14.10 10.51 11.04
C ALA A 118 14.33 11.60 12.09
N GLU A 119 13.89 12.80 11.77
CA GLU A 119 13.63 13.83 12.78
C GLU A 119 12.30 13.50 13.46
N VAL A 120 12.32 13.31 14.78
CA VAL A 120 11.13 13.00 15.57
C VAL A 120 10.80 14.22 16.44
N VAL A 121 9.62 14.81 16.21
CA VAL A 121 9.17 16.05 16.84
C VAL A 121 8.24 15.74 18.00
N SER A 122 8.63 16.17 19.20
CA SER A 122 7.90 15.99 20.47
C SER A 122 6.40 16.31 20.35
N PRO A 123 5.52 15.55 21.04
CA PRO A 123 5.77 14.46 22.00
C PRO A 123 6.10 13.11 21.34
N ALA A 124 6.21 13.06 20.00
CA ALA A 124 6.73 11.87 19.35
C ALA A 124 8.16 11.59 19.85
N HIS A 125 8.50 10.33 19.98
CA HIS A 125 9.79 9.88 20.50
C HIS A 125 10.19 8.54 19.88
N LEU A 126 11.47 8.20 19.95
CA LEU A 126 11.94 6.87 19.59
C LEU A 126 11.69 5.90 20.74
N LYS A 127 11.06 4.76 20.44
CA LYS A 127 10.78 3.67 21.37
C LYS A 127 11.45 2.39 20.89
N GLN A 128 12.10 1.67 21.80
CA GLN A 128 12.68 0.34 21.50
C GLN A 128 11.55 -0.71 21.45
N VAL A 129 11.55 -1.54 20.40
CA VAL A 129 10.63 -2.66 20.22
C VAL A 129 11.43 -3.86 19.72
N GLY A 130 11.71 -4.83 20.59
CA GLY A 130 12.68 -5.89 20.29
C GLY A 130 14.04 -5.28 19.91
N ASP A 131 14.54 -5.63 18.73
CA ASP A 131 15.83 -5.15 18.21
C ASP A 131 15.74 -3.89 17.34
N ILE A 132 14.55 -3.33 17.14
CA ILE A 132 14.34 -2.13 16.32
C ILE A 132 13.90 -0.93 17.16
N LYS A 133 14.12 0.29 16.63
CA LYS A 133 13.46 1.49 17.13
C LYS A 133 12.33 1.91 16.21
N VAL A 134 11.25 2.38 16.82
CA VAL A 134 10.09 2.94 16.14
C VAL A 134 9.87 4.38 16.58
N ALA A 135 9.40 5.24 15.69
CA ALA A 135 8.85 6.53 16.05
C ALA A 135 7.43 6.32 16.56
N ALA A 136 7.21 6.59 17.85
CA ALA A 136 5.94 6.42 18.56
C ALA A 136 5.45 7.76 19.09
N GLY A 137 4.19 7.80 19.57
CA GLY A 137 3.62 9.02 20.15
C GLY A 137 3.41 10.14 19.13
N ILE A 138 3.23 9.78 17.85
CA ILE A 138 2.94 10.74 16.77
C ILE A 138 1.46 11.15 16.89
N GLU A 139 1.20 12.23 17.60
CA GLU A 139 -0.18 12.70 17.84
C GLU A 139 -0.82 13.36 16.60
N SER A 140 -2.06 13.82 16.78
CA SER A 140 -2.80 14.59 15.79
C SER A 140 -2.05 15.84 15.31
N GLU A 141 -2.39 16.31 14.13
CA GLU A 141 -1.79 17.48 13.48
C GLU A 141 -1.52 18.66 14.41
N GLY A 142 -0.30 19.20 14.34
CA GLY A 142 0.19 20.30 15.19
C GLY A 142 0.74 19.86 16.55
N LYS A 143 0.64 18.58 16.92
CA LYS A 143 1.05 18.06 18.22
C LYS A 143 2.13 16.98 18.14
N GLY A 144 3.04 17.05 17.17
CA GLY A 144 4.14 16.08 17.00
C GLY A 144 4.14 15.42 15.63
N SER A 145 5.31 14.92 15.22
CA SER A 145 5.48 14.33 13.88
C SER A 145 6.73 13.47 13.79
N VAL A 146 6.80 12.64 12.76
CA VAL A 146 8.04 12.04 12.29
C VAL A 146 8.33 12.53 10.87
N VAL A 147 9.58 12.90 10.60
CA VAL A 147 10.00 13.47 9.31
C VAL A 147 11.23 12.76 8.80
N TRP A 148 11.13 12.15 7.62
CA TRP A 148 12.30 11.70 6.89
C TRP A 148 12.68 12.74 5.83
N LYS A 149 13.99 12.98 5.70
CA LYS A 149 14.58 13.92 4.73
C LYS A 149 15.41 13.16 3.69
N ASP A 150 15.81 13.86 2.64
CA ASP A 150 16.63 13.34 1.55
C ASP A 150 16.04 12.07 0.89
N ILE A 151 14.71 11.99 0.83
CA ILE A 151 14.01 10.85 0.23
C ILE A 151 14.08 10.94 -1.30
N PRO A 152 14.65 9.94 -1.99
CA PRO A 152 14.80 9.97 -3.44
C PRO A 152 13.43 9.99 -4.13
N GLY A 153 13.36 10.72 -5.24
CA GLY A 153 12.16 10.86 -6.06
C GLY A 153 12.50 11.44 -7.43
N GLY A 154 11.62 12.29 -7.97
CA GLY A 154 11.83 13.02 -9.22
C GLY A 154 11.51 12.20 -10.47
N GLN A 155 10.89 11.04 -10.29
CA GLN A 155 10.42 10.21 -11.39
C GLN A 155 9.06 10.71 -11.89
N ASN A 156 8.78 10.52 -13.17
CA ASN A 156 7.46 10.82 -13.72
C ASN A 156 6.43 9.84 -13.18
N GLY A 157 5.43 10.36 -12.47
CA GLY A 157 4.34 9.58 -11.89
C GLY A 157 4.57 9.21 -10.41
N PRO A 158 3.64 8.46 -9.82
CA PRO A 158 3.69 8.16 -8.40
C PRO A 158 4.76 7.10 -8.08
N VAL A 159 5.50 7.35 -7.01
CA VAL A 159 6.54 6.46 -6.47
C VAL A 159 5.93 5.56 -5.40
N LEU A 160 6.38 4.30 -5.35
CA LEU A 160 6.01 3.40 -4.28
C LEU A 160 6.80 3.68 -3.01
N VAL A 161 6.07 4.01 -1.95
CA VAL A 161 6.61 4.15 -0.60
C VAL A 161 6.05 3.02 0.24
N SER A 162 6.95 2.19 0.76
CA SER A 162 6.67 1.11 1.70
C SER A 162 6.79 1.63 3.12
N PHE A 163 5.79 1.41 3.96
CA PHE A 163 5.86 1.70 5.39
C PHE A 163 5.99 0.40 6.20
N ASP A 164 6.95 0.38 7.10
CA ASP A 164 7.04 -0.61 8.17
C ASP A 164 6.45 0.04 9.43
N TYR A 165 5.35 -0.49 9.96
CA TYR A 165 4.60 0.17 11.02
C TYR A 165 3.96 -0.81 12.00
N ILE A 166 3.50 -0.30 13.14
CA ILE A 166 2.79 -1.05 14.18
C ILE A 166 1.49 -0.30 14.50
N ASN A 167 0.36 -1.00 14.42
CA ASN A 167 -0.93 -0.53 14.89
C ASN A 167 -1.64 -1.66 15.62
N ALA A 168 -1.59 -1.62 16.95
CA ALA A 168 -2.28 -2.57 17.83
C ALA A 168 -3.33 -1.88 18.71
N ASP A 169 -3.92 -0.78 18.21
CA ASP A 169 -5.00 -0.06 18.90
C ASP A 169 -6.33 -0.80 18.70
N LEU A 170 -6.50 -1.87 19.47
CA LEU A 170 -7.68 -2.75 19.41
C LEU A 170 -8.84 -2.23 20.26
N PRO A 171 -10.10 -2.43 19.81
CA PRO A 171 -11.27 -2.18 20.66
C PRO A 171 -11.25 -3.10 21.88
N TRP A 172 -11.67 -2.58 23.05
CA TRP A 172 -11.69 -3.38 24.28
C TRP A 172 -12.76 -4.48 24.26
N SER A 173 -13.79 -4.32 23.43
CA SER A 173 -14.85 -5.31 23.24
C SER A 173 -15.49 -5.17 21.86
N ASN A 174 -16.31 -6.14 21.45
CA ASN A 174 -17.09 -6.06 20.21
C ASN A 174 -18.14 -4.93 20.18
N LYS A 175 -18.40 -4.27 21.31
CA LYS A 175 -19.30 -3.09 21.43
C LYS A 175 -18.54 -1.77 21.45
N ASP A 176 -17.21 -1.82 21.49
CA ASP A 176 -16.39 -0.61 21.41
C ASP A 176 -16.25 -0.19 19.95
N HIS A 177 -17.08 0.77 19.54
CA HIS A 177 -17.05 1.38 18.22
C HIS A 177 -16.16 2.63 18.17
N SER A 178 -15.47 2.97 19.28
CA SER A 178 -14.59 4.14 19.33
C SER A 178 -13.23 3.88 18.65
N LYS A 179 -12.86 2.61 18.49
CA LYS A 179 -11.62 2.18 17.84
C LYS A 179 -11.92 1.64 16.45
N LEU A 180 -11.49 2.38 15.45
CA LEU A 180 -11.48 1.91 14.07
C LEU A 180 -10.47 0.78 13.91
N ASN A 181 -10.69 -0.10 12.95
CA ASN A 181 -9.72 -1.14 12.58
C ASN A 181 -8.49 -0.61 11.82
N PHE A 182 -8.30 0.70 11.82
CA PHE A 182 -7.17 1.41 11.25
C PHE A 182 -6.91 2.72 12.01
N LYS A 183 -5.68 3.23 11.95
CA LYS A 183 -5.36 4.61 12.30
C LYS A 183 -5.24 5.46 11.05
N ARG A 184 -5.71 6.72 11.10
CA ARG A 184 -5.54 7.66 9.99
C ARG A 184 -4.34 8.55 10.25
N ALA A 185 -3.47 8.65 9.27
CA ALA A 185 -2.36 9.60 9.30
C ALA A 185 -2.37 10.46 8.04
N ALA A 186 -1.89 11.68 8.17
CA ALA A 186 -1.57 12.53 7.04
C ALA A 186 -0.09 12.32 6.69
N VAL A 187 0.15 11.97 5.43
CA VAL A 187 1.48 11.92 4.84
C VAL A 187 1.65 13.16 3.97
N MET A 188 2.53 14.06 4.39
CA MET A 188 2.80 15.32 3.70
C MET A 188 4.14 15.25 2.99
N ILE A 189 4.15 15.61 1.71
CA ILE A 189 5.36 15.65 0.89
C ILE A 189 5.87 17.07 0.82
N ASN A 190 7.14 17.29 1.14
CA ASN A 190 7.80 18.60 1.09
C ASN A 190 7.12 19.69 1.94
N ASP A 191 6.36 19.28 2.96
CA ASP A 191 5.49 20.16 3.77
C ASP A 191 4.52 21.03 2.92
N ASP A 192 4.24 20.60 1.68
CA ASP A 192 3.30 21.27 0.78
C ASP A 192 1.86 20.89 1.16
N PRO A 193 0.98 21.86 1.49
CA PRO A 193 -0.40 21.57 1.84
C PRO A 193 -1.20 20.92 0.71
N ASN A 194 -0.77 21.07 -0.56
CA ASN A 194 -1.40 20.41 -1.71
C ASN A 194 -0.91 18.97 -1.92
N LEU A 195 0.18 18.58 -1.27
CA LEU A 195 0.72 17.22 -1.29
C LEU A 195 0.53 16.53 0.06
N LYS A 196 -0.66 16.70 0.65
CA LYS A 196 -1.11 16.06 1.89
C LYS A 196 -2.06 14.91 1.57
N PHE A 197 -1.65 13.69 1.91
CA PHE A 197 -2.41 12.47 1.62
C PHE A 197 -2.87 11.81 2.90
N GLN A 198 -4.18 11.58 3.02
CA GLN A 198 -4.73 10.76 4.09
C GLN A 198 -4.49 9.28 3.79
N VAL A 199 -3.77 8.61 4.67
CA VAL A 199 -3.50 7.18 4.58
C VAL A 199 -4.07 6.49 5.79
N HIS A 200 -4.85 5.43 5.57
CA HIS A 200 -5.36 4.59 6.66
C HIS A 200 -4.37 3.43 6.85
N PHE A 201 -4.00 3.16 8.08
CA PHE A 201 -3.05 2.11 8.44
C PHE A 201 -3.79 1.05 9.26
N PRO A 202 -4.16 -0.09 8.64
CA PRO A 202 -4.87 -1.18 9.32
C PRO A 202 -4.14 -1.70 10.55
N ILE A 203 -4.85 -2.40 11.42
CA ILE A 203 -4.26 -3.15 12.54
C ILE A 203 -3.20 -4.13 12.00
N THR A 204 -2.04 -4.18 12.67
CA THR A 204 -0.90 -5.03 12.26
C THR A 204 -0.83 -6.36 13.01
N GLY A 205 -1.51 -6.46 14.15
CA GLY A 205 -1.48 -7.64 15.00
C GLY A 205 -2.16 -7.38 16.34
N TYR A 206 -1.88 -8.23 17.32
CA TYR A 206 -2.46 -8.13 18.66
C TYR A 206 -1.60 -7.29 19.61
N THR A 207 -0.31 -7.14 19.31
CA THR A 207 0.64 -6.51 20.21
C THR A 207 1.35 -5.32 19.57
N TRP A 208 1.78 -4.38 20.40
CA TRP A 208 2.65 -3.28 19.99
C TRP A 208 4.09 -3.73 19.67
N GLY A 209 4.33 -5.04 19.52
CA GLY A 209 5.55 -5.64 18.97
C GLY A 209 5.39 -6.17 17.54
N ASP A 210 4.16 -6.25 17.02
CA ASP A 210 3.86 -6.85 15.72
C ASP A 210 4.05 -5.83 14.59
N VAL A 211 5.24 -5.82 13.99
CA VAL A 211 5.58 -4.93 12.86
C VAL A 211 5.00 -5.49 11.57
N TYR A 212 4.12 -4.73 10.94
CA TYR A 212 3.75 -4.96 9.55
C TYR A 212 4.84 -4.35 8.66
N GLN A 213 5.44 -5.18 7.80
CA GLN A 213 6.46 -4.77 6.86
C GLN A 213 5.87 -4.67 5.45
N GLY A 214 6.30 -3.68 4.68
CA GLY A 214 5.96 -3.66 3.25
C GLY A 214 4.62 -3.01 2.88
N PHE A 215 4.05 -2.13 3.71
CA PHE A 215 2.76 -1.48 3.38
C PHE A 215 2.95 -0.44 2.27
N LEU A 216 2.57 -0.80 1.04
CA LEU A 216 2.82 0.02 -0.15
C LEU A 216 1.75 1.09 -0.37
N VAL A 217 2.20 2.33 -0.42
CA VAL A 217 1.41 3.52 -0.73
C VAL A 217 1.99 4.22 -1.95
N SER A 218 1.12 4.63 -2.86
CA SER A 218 1.44 5.40 -4.05
C SER A 218 1.51 6.89 -3.72
N LEU A 219 2.70 7.49 -3.73
CA LEU A 219 2.89 8.92 -3.37
C LEU A 219 3.66 9.68 -4.45
N PRO A 220 3.29 10.93 -4.78
CA PRO A 220 4.08 11.77 -5.66
C PRO A 220 5.29 12.30 -4.90
N LEU A 221 6.49 11.96 -5.36
CA LEU A 221 7.75 12.49 -4.83
C LEU A 221 8.40 13.36 -5.91
N PRO A 222 8.00 14.64 -6.06
CA PRO A 222 8.27 15.43 -7.27
C PRO A 222 9.75 15.85 -7.43
N ASN A 223 10.52 15.90 -6.34
CA ASN A 223 11.90 16.40 -6.35
C ASN A 223 12.90 15.25 -6.37
N ALA A 224 14.16 15.51 -6.76
CA ALA A 224 15.23 14.53 -6.62
C ALA A 224 15.46 14.10 -5.16
N LYS A 225 15.20 15.02 -4.22
CA LYS A 225 15.21 14.81 -2.77
C LYS A 225 13.96 15.44 -2.18
N ASN A 226 13.21 14.67 -1.40
CA ASN A 226 11.95 15.09 -0.80
C ASN A 226 12.01 14.95 0.72
N THR A 227 11.10 15.63 1.41
CA THR A 227 10.74 15.31 2.79
C THR A 227 9.41 14.57 2.82
N ILE A 228 9.29 13.61 3.74
CA ILE A 228 8.04 12.93 4.05
C ILE A 228 7.78 13.14 5.54
N ARG A 229 6.76 13.95 5.85
CA ARG A 229 6.25 14.16 7.21
C ARG A 229 5.01 13.31 7.43
N ILE A 230 4.94 12.67 8.59
CA ILE A 230 3.76 11.94 9.03
C ILE A 230 3.25 12.54 10.35
N VAL A 231 1.95 12.80 10.38
CA VAL A 231 1.18 13.23 11.56
C VAL A 231 -0.07 12.38 11.72
N GLY A 232 -0.58 12.24 12.94
CA GLY A 232 -1.93 11.74 13.16
C GLY A 232 -2.97 12.72 12.62
N LEU A 233 -4.16 12.23 12.24
CA LEU A 233 -5.27 13.10 11.84
C LEU A 233 -6.23 13.36 12.99
N ASP A 234 -7.18 12.46 13.19
CA ASP A 234 -8.19 12.48 14.26
C ASP A 234 -7.65 11.95 15.59
N HIS A 235 -6.70 11.03 15.51
CA HIS A 235 -6.01 10.42 16.63
C HIS A 235 -4.52 10.32 16.32
N SER A 236 -3.75 9.75 17.25
CA SER A 236 -2.35 9.41 16.97
C SER A 236 -2.23 8.52 15.74
N ALA A 237 -1.16 8.76 14.96
CA ALA A 237 -0.73 7.86 13.90
C ALA A 237 -0.22 6.52 14.50
N PRO A 238 -0.05 5.48 13.68
CA PRO A 238 0.68 4.28 14.09
C PRO A 238 2.12 4.59 14.53
N ASP A 239 2.77 3.61 15.16
CA ASP A 239 4.22 3.68 15.35
C ASP A 239 4.90 3.28 14.04
N PHE A 240 5.94 3.99 13.62
CA PHE A 240 6.65 3.70 12.37
C PHE A 240 8.07 3.22 12.64
N ALA A 241 8.42 2.04 12.10
CA ALA A 241 9.76 1.48 12.16
C ALA A 241 10.66 2.01 11.03
N ALA A 242 10.10 2.21 9.85
CA ALA A 242 10.79 2.74 8.68
C ALA A 242 9.82 3.15 7.58
N LEU A 243 10.35 3.90 6.62
CA LEU A 243 9.86 3.89 5.26
C LEU A 243 10.93 3.35 4.31
N SER A 244 10.52 2.80 3.18
CA SER A 244 11.40 2.49 2.06
C SER A 244 10.81 3.01 0.76
N VAL A 245 11.64 3.47 -0.17
CA VAL A 245 11.18 4.05 -1.42
C VAL A 245 11.71 3.27 -2.61
N GLU A 246 10.82 2.98 -3.55
CA GLU A 246 11.19 2.32 -4.80
C GLU A 246 12.14 3.21 -5.60
N VAL A 247 13.26 2.63 -6.01
CA VAL A 247 14.24 3.28 -6.88
C VAL A 247 14.35 2.52 -8.20
N PRO A 248 14.63 3.21 -9.32
CA PRO A 248 14.84 2.54 -10.59
C PRO A 248 15.97 1.52 -10.45
N ALA A 249 15.89 0.43 -11.21
CA ALA A 249 17.04 -0.46 -11.34
C ALA A 249 18.24 0.36 -11.83
N ALA A 250 19.41 0.15 -11.21
CA ALA A 250 20.65 0.75 -11.71
C ALA A 250 20.81 0.38 -13.19
N PRO A 251 21.14 1.34 -14.08
CA PRO A 251 21.40 1.00 -15.48
C PRO A 251 22.49 -0.07 -15.53
N ALA A 252 22.27 -1.10 -16.35
CA ALA A 252 23.26 -2.15 -16.55
C ALA A 252 24.59 -1.50 -16.94
N ALA A 253 25.67 -1.82 -16.22
CA ALA A 253 27.00 -1.33 -16.54
C ALA A 253 27.28 -1.72 -18.00
N THR A 254 27.41 -0.73 -18.88
CA THR A 254 27.84 -0.95 -20.25
C THR A 254 29.29 -1.41 -20.17
N THR A 255 29.51 -2.72 -20.30
CA THR A 255 30.85 -3.24 -20.60
C THR A 255 31.34 -2.54 -21.86
N PRO A 256 32.49 -1.84 -21.82
CA PRO A 256 33.06 -1.27 -23.04
C PRO A 256 33.25 -2.41 -24.04
N LYS A 257 32.74 -2.24 -25.25
CA LYS A 257 33.04 -3.15 -26.35
C LYS A 257 34.55 -3.07 -26.63
N PRO A 258 35.26 -4.21 -26.80
CA PRO A 258 36.69 -4.21 -27.07
C PRO A 258 37.03 -3.47 -28.35
#